data_AF-A0A512JRI8-F1
#
_entry.id   AF-A0A512JRI8-F1
#
_cell.length_a   1.000
_cell.length_b   1.000
_cell.length_c   1.000
_cell.angle_alpha   90.00
_cell.angle_beta   90.00
_cell.angle_gamma   90.00
#
_symmetry.space_group_name_H-M   'P 1'
#
loop_
_entity.id
_entity.type
_entity.pdbx_description
1 polymer ?
#
loop_
_entity_poly.entity_id
_entity_poly.type
_entity_poly.pdbx_seq_one_letter_code
_entity_poly.pdbx_strand_id
1 'polypeptide(L)'
;MAYVKAVDEAFGQGVDYAMLVKKYGGSADRGPERKYSPAVCLGASKRAVTGYPEEKHVSTSYVERQNFNMPMGMRRFTRLTNAFSKKLESHYHALSLYFVFYNFVRIHKTLKQTSAKAAGLSDRLWSM
;
A
#
# COMPACT_ATOMS: atom_id res chain seq x y z
N MET A 1 12.08 4.55 16.06
CA MET A 1 11.02 4.50 15.03
C MET A 1 11.60 5.03 13.73
N ALA A 2 11.98 4.15 12.78
CA ALA A 2 12.70 4.55 11.56
C ALA A 2 11.94 5.59 10.71
N TYR A 3 10.60 5.48 10.65
CA TYR A 3 9.77 6.39 9.86
C TYR A 3 9.67 7.81 10.41
N VAL A 4 9.70 8.00 11.73
CA VAL A 4 9.67 9.36 12.33
C VAL A 4 10.89 10.15 11.89
N LYS A 5 12.08 9.55 11.98
CA LYS A 5 13.32 10.18 11.56
C LYS A 5 13.35 10.45 10.05
N ALA A 6 12.91 9.49 9.23
CA ALA A 6 12.88 9.65 7.78
C ALA A 6 11.91 10.77 7.32
N VAL A 7 10.74 10.90 7.95
CA VAL A 7 9.78 11.96 7.64
C VAL A 7 10.33 13.32 8.07
N ASP A 8 10.93 13.40 9.25
CA ASP A 8 11.57 14.62 9.75
C ASP A 8 12.75 15.07 8.86
N GLU A 9 13.61 14.14 8.43
CA GLU A 9 14.72 14.43 7.51
C GLU A 9 14.24 14.87 6.12
N ALA A 10 13.15 14.30 5.61
CA ALA A 10 12.66 14.59 4.26
C ALA A 10 11.78 15.84 4.18
N PHE A 11 10.99 16.11 5.23
CA PHE A 11 9.95 17.14 5.21
C PHE A 11 10.01 18.13 6.37
N GLY A 12 10.81 17.87 7.42
CA GLY A 12 10.89 18.69 8.62
C GLY A 12 9.52 18.94 9.25
N GLN A 13 9.24 20.21 9.54
CA GLN A 13 7.93 20.67 10.04
C GLN A 13 6.96 21.10 8.92
N GLY A 14 7.30 20.85 7.65
CA GLY A 14 6.47 21.28 6.51
C GLY A 14 5.23 20.42 6.26
N VAL A 15 5.00 19.38 7.05
CA VAL A 15 3.88 18.44 6.89
C VAL A 15 3.28 18.04 8.23
N ASP A 16 1.97 17.81 8.22
CA ASP A 16 1.29 17.15 9.33
C ASP A 16 1.51 15.64 9.27
N TYR A 17 2.06 15.07 10.35
CA TYR A 17 2.38 13.65 10.41
C TYR A 17 1.74 12.95 11.60
N ALA A 18 1.02 11.86 11.32
CA ALA A 18 0.48 10.95 12.31
C ALA A 18 0.72 9.50 11.91
N MET A 19 0.82 8.63 12.92
CA MET A 19 0.97 7.20 12.77
C MET A 19 -0.25 6.48 13.31
N LEU A 20 -0.76 5.50 12.57
CA LEU A 20 -1.66 4.47 13.08
C LEU A 20 -0.87 3.17 13.24
N VAL A 21 -0.66 2.77 14.49
CA VAL A 21 0.11 1.57 14.85
C VAL A 21 -0.86 0.46 15.24
N LYS A 22 -0.93 -0.58 14.42
CA LYS A 22 -1.72 -1.79 14.72
C LYS A 22 -0.90 -2.73 15.60
N LYS A 23 -1.49 -3.19 16.69
CA LYS A 23 -0.93 -4.17 17.61
C LYS A 23 -1.42 -5.55 17.18
N TYR A 24 -0.50 -6.42 16.82
CA TYR A 24 -0.81 -7.80 16.43
C TYR A 24 -0.27 -8.76 17.49
N GLY A 25 -1.08 -9.74 17.87
CA GLY A 25 -0.74 -10.82 18.80
C GLY A 25 -0.51 -12.14 18.08
N GLY A 26 0.08 -13.10 18.79
CA GLY A 26 0.13 -14.49 18.33
C GLY A 26 -1.26 -15.13 18.34
N SER A 27 -1.52 -16.03 17.41
CA SER A 27 -2.66 -16.96 17.50
C SER A 27 -2.49 -17.88 18.72
N ALA A 28 -3.58 -18.22 19.41
CA ALA A 28 -3.57 -19.19 20.51
C ALA A 28 -3.12 -20.60 20.04
N ASP A 29 -3.28 -20.86 18.74
CA ASP A 29 -2.99 -22.14 18.13
C ASP A 29 -1.48 -22.34 17.86
N ARG A 30 -0.94 -23.48 18.33
CA ARG A 30 0.50 -23.82 18.28
C ARG A 30 0.85 -24.85 17.20
N GLY A 31 -0.12 -25.27 16.38
CA GLY A 31 0.08 -26.27 15.34
C GLY A 31 0.88 -25.79 14.11
N PRO A 32 1.27 -26.72 13.20
CA PRO A 32 2.01 -26.41 11.97
C PRO A 32 1.24 -25.47 11.00
N GLU A 33 -0.08 -25.35 11.14
CA GLU A 33 -0.93 -24.46 10.34
C GLU A 33 -0.66 -22.97 10.59
N ARG A 34 -0.02 -22.60 11.71
CA ARG A 34 0.30 -21.19 12.05
C ARG A 34 1.13 -20.47 10.99
N LYS A 35 1.90 -21.19 10.18
CA LYS A 35 2.86 -20.59 9.22
C LYS A 35 2.19 -19.63 8.21
N TYR A 36 0.90 -19.81 7.93
CA TYR A 36 0.16 -18.99 6.98
C TYR A 36 -1.07 -18.28 7.58
N SER A 37 -1.38 -18.52 8.86
CA SER A 37 -2.48 -17.84 9.54
C SER A 37 -2.12 -16.38 9.83
N PRO A 38 -3.03 -15.43 9.55
CA PRO A 38 -2.78 -14.03 9.87
C PRO A 38 -2.68 -13.83 11.38
N ALA A 39 -1.82 -12.91 11.80
CA ALA A 39 -1.74 -12.51 13.20
C ALA A 39 -3.05 -11.84 13.65
N VAL A 40 -3.45 -12.05 14.90
CA VAL A 40 -4.68 -11.48 15.44
C VAL A 40 -4.45 -10.00 15.72
N CYS A 41 -5.24 -9.11 15.11
CA CYS A 41 -5.21 -7.68 15.44
C CYS A 41 -5.84 -7.47 16.82
N LEU A 42 -5.02 -7.10 17.81
CA LEU A 42 -5.44 -6.84 19.19
C LEU A 42 -5.95 -5.40 19.38
N GLY A 43 -5.65 -4.51 18.43
CA GLY A 43 -6.09 -3.12 18.46
C GLY A 43 -5.22 -2.23 17.59
N ALA A 44 -5.58 -0.94 17.54
CA ALA A 44 -4.81 0.09 16.85
C ALA A 44 -4.68 1.33 17.75
N SER A 45 -3.55 2.02 17.64
CA SER A 45 -3.31 3.28 18.34
C SER A 45 -2.90 4.34 17.32
N LYS A 46 -3.59 5.47 17.33
CA LYS A 46 -3.20 6.66 16.58
C LYS A 46 -2.31 7.54 17.44
N ARG A 47 -1.31 8.15 16.82
CA ARG A 47 -0.41 9.12 17.46
C ARG A 47 -0.10 10.23 16.47
N ALA A 48 -0.43 11.47 16.84
CA ALA A 48 0.13 12.65 16.17
C ALA A 48 1.63 12.76 16.52
N VAL A 49 2.44 13.06 15.52
CA VAL A 49 3.90 13.15 15.65
C VAL A 49 4.36 14.59 15.41
N THR A 50 3.91 15.21 14.32
CA THR A 50 4.28 16.59 13.94
C THR A 50 3.05 17.31 13.40
N GLY A 51 2.92 18.61 13.68
CA GLY A 51 1.85 19.46 13.18
C GLY A 51 0.47 19.19 13.80
N TYR A 52 -0.58 19.46 13.04
CA TYR A 52 -1.99 19.32 13.43
C TYR A 52 -2.74 18.38 12.47
N PRO A 53 -2.38 17.08 12.42
CA PRO A 53 -2.97 16.13 11.48
C PRO A 53 -4.46 15.89 11.77
N GLU A 54 -5.28 15.96 10.72
CA GLU A 54 -6.70 15.68 10.79
C GLU A 54 -6.96 14.18 11.04
N GLU A 55 -7.52 13.84 12.20
CA GLU A 55 -7.65 12.45 12.67
C GLU A 55 -8.44 11.53 11.71
N LYS A 56 -9.40 12.09 10.96
CA LYS A 56 -10.19 11.36 9.95
C LYS A 56 -9.34 10.81 8.80
N HIS A 57 -8.19 11.42 8.52
CA HIS A 57 -7.27 11.00 7.45
C HIS A 57 -6.18 10.04 7.95
N VAL A 58 -6.06 9.85 9.26
CA VAL A 58 -5.09 8.94 9.87
C VAL A 58 -5.55 7.49 9.74
N SER A 59 -5.14 6.83 8.66
CA SER A 59 -5.50 5.44 8.34
C SER A 59 -4.41 4.70 7.56
N THR A 60 -4.31 3.39 7.75
CA THR A 60 -3.44 2.51 6.94
C THR A 60 -4.16 1.85 5.78
N SER A 61 -5.49 1.95 5.71
CA SER A 61 -6.32 1.14 4.80
C SER A 61 -5.93 1.29 3.34
N TYR A 62 -5.54 2.51 2.91
CA TYR A 62 -5.13 2.77 1.53
C TYR A 62 -3.83 2.03 1.16
N VAL A 63 -2.82 2.13 2.02
CA VAL A 63 -1.52 1.47 1.81
C VAL A 63 -1.67 -0.04 1.90
N GLU A 64 -2.44 -0.54 2.87
CA GLU A 64 -2.72 -1.97 3.00
C GLU A 64 -3.46 -2.52 1.78
N ARG A 65 -4.44 -1.77 1.26
CA ARG A 65 -5.16 -2.16 0.04
C ARG A 65 -4.23 -2.19 -1.17
N GLN A 66 -3.32 -1.23 -1.31
CA GLN A 66 -2.33 -1.25 -2.38
C GLN A 66 -1.37 -2.43 -2.25
N ASN A 67 -0.86 -2.70 -1.05
CA ASN A 67 0.02 -3.83 -0.76
C ASN A 67 -0.66 -5.18 -1.03
N PHE A 68 -1.98 -5.27 -0.89
CA PHE A 68 -2.76 -6.43 -1.30
C PHE A 68 -2.95 -6.51 -2.82
N ASN A 69 -3.27 -5.39 -3.47
CA ASN A 69 -3.58 -5.35 -4.90
C ASN A 69 -2.35 -5.61 -5.80
N MET A 70 -1.18 -5.12 -5.42
CA MET A 70 0.03 -5.28 -6.24
C MET A 70 0.40 -6.75 -6.49
N PRO A 71 0.57 -7.62 -5.47
CA PRO A 71 0.90 -9.03 -5.70
C PRO A 71 -0.21 -9.81 -6.42
N MET A 72 -1.47 -9.36 -6.34
CA MET A 72 -2.59 -9.97 -7.06
C MET A 72 -2.61 -9.60 -8.55
N GLY A 73 -2.18 -8.39 -8.90
CA GLY A 73 -2.11 -7.94 -10.30
C GLY A 73 -0.76 -8.16 -10.98
N MET A 74 0.31 -8.41 -10.21
CA MET A 74 1.64 -8.77 -10.73
C MET A 74 2.40 -9.65 -9.75
N ARG A 75 3.13 -10.64 -10.28
CA ARG A 75 3.81 -11.65 -9.44
C ARG A 75 5.14 -11.18 -8.82
N ARG A 76 5.62 -9.96 -9.14
CA ARG A 76 6.93 -9.45 -8.70
C ARG A 76 7.05 -9.27 -7.18
N PHE A 77 5.92 -9.11 -6.47
CA PHE A 77 5.86 -9.03 -5.01
C PHE A 77 5.33 -10.31 -4.35
N THR A 78 4.98 -11.32 -5.13
CA THR A 78 4.54 -12.61 -4.59
C THR A 78 5.76 -13.38 -4.09
N ARG A 79 5.65 -14.02 -2.93
CA ARG A 79 6.70 -14.92 -2.40
C ARG A 79 6.54 -16.33 -2.99
N LEU A 80 7.58 -17.15 -2.87
CA LEU A 80 7.56 -18.56 -3.29
C LEU A 80 7.20 -18.74 -4.77
N THR A 81 7.74 -17.90 -5.64
CA THR A 81 7.55 -17.97 -7.10
C THR A 81 8.87 -17.65 -7.80
N ASN A 82 9.05 -18.20 -9.00
CA ASN A 82 10.17 -17.88 -9.89
C ASN A 82 10.04 -16.51 -10.57
N ALA A 83 8.91 -15.81 -10.41
CA ALA A 83 8.64 -14.55 -11.07
C ALA A 83 9.28 -13.34 -10.36
N PHE A 84 10.57 -13.38 -10.05
CA PHE A 84 11.33 -12.27 -9.48
C PHE A 84 12.13 -11.50 -10.55
N SER A 85 12.52 -10.26 -10.24
CA SER A 85 13.44 -9.47 -11.06
C SER A 85 14.87 -9.62 -10.53
N LYS A 86 15.82 -9.95 -11.40
CA LYS A 86 17.26 -9.99 -11.04
C LYS A 86 17.89 -8.60 -11.00
N LYS A 87 17.45 -7.72 -11.90
CA LYS A 87 17.89 -6.32 -11.99
C LYS A 87 16.82 -5.39 -11.44
N LEU A 88 17.25 -4.32 -10.77
CA LEU A 88 16.36 -3.30 -10.23
C LEU A 88 15.59 -2.56 -11.34
N GLU A 89 16.26 -2.23 -12.45
CA GLU A 89 15.65 -1.61 -13.64
C GLU A 89 14.47 -2.44 -14.17
N SER A 90 14.67 -3.76 -14.33
CA SER A 90 13.60 -4.67 -14.76
C SER A 90 12.44 -4.74 -13.76
N HIS A 91 12.71 -4.53 -12.47
CA HIS A 91 11.64 -4.39 -11.47
C HIS A 91 10.86 -3.09 -11.70
N TYR A 92 11.55 -1.96 -11.87
CA TYR A 92 10.90 -0.68 -12.17
C TYR A 92 10.06 -0.73 -13.44
N HIS A 93 10.54 -1.33 -14.53
CA HIS A 93 9.74 -1.48 -15.75
C HIS A 93 8.44 -2.26 -15.51
N ALA A 94 8.51 -3.36 -14.74
CA ALA A 94 7.32 -4.14 -14.39
C ALA A 94 6.33 -3.33 -13.53
N LEU A 95 6.82 -2.54 -12.57
CA LEU A 95 5.99 -1.63 -11.79
C LEU A 95 5.33 -0.56 -12.65
N SER A 96 6.09 0.07 -13.55
CA SER A 96 5.58 1.10 -14.45
C SER A 96 4.43 0.56 -15.31
N LEU A 97 4.61 -0.63 -15.90
CA LEU A 97 3.55 -1.28 -16.68
C LEU A 97 2.31 -1.55 -15.82
N TYR A 98 2.49 -2.06 -14.60
CA TYR A 98 1.38 -2.28 -13.68
C TYR A 98 0.64 -0.99 -13.33
N PHE A 99 1.34 0.10 -13.00
CA PHE A 99 0.70 1.35 -12.60
C PHE A 99 0.00 2.04 -13.76
N VAL A 100 0.54 1.97 -14.97
CA VAL A 100 -0.14 2.46 -16.18
C VAL A 100 -1.45 1.68 -16.38
N PHE A 101 -1.39 0.35 -16.38
CA PHE A 101 -2.57 -0.49 -16.53
C PHE A 101 -3.61 -0.22 -15.41
N TYR A 102 -3.18 -0.23 -14.15
CA TYR A 102 -4.07 -0.09 -13.00
C TYR A 102 -4.78 1.27 -12.96
N ASN A 103 -4.10 2.35 -13.35
CA ASN A 103 -4.65 3.70 -13.28
C ASN A 103 -5.39 4.14 -14.55
N PHE A 104 -4.89 3.79 -15.73
CA PHE A 104 -5.38 4.35 -17.00
C PHE A 104 -6.26 3.40 -17.82
N VAL A 105 -6.14 2.09 -17.63
CA VAL A 105 -6.86 1.07 -18.43
C VAL A 105 -7.95 0.39 -17.60
N ARG A 106 -7.63 -0.05 -16.38
CA ARG A 106 -8.55 -0.82 -15.53
C ARG A 106 -9.70 0.04 -15.02
N ILE A 107 -10.93 -0.37 -15.32
CA ILE A 107 -12.15 0.24 -14.76
C ILE A 107 -12.30 -0.16 -13.29
N HIS A 108 -12.42 0.82 -12.40
CA HIS A 108 -12.63 0.58 -10.98
C HIS A 108 -14.10 0.26 -10.69
N LYS A 109 -14.36 -0.87 -10.02
CA LYS A 109 -15.72 -1.42 -9.81
C LYS A 109 -16.71 -0.42 -9.18
N THR A 110 -16.24 0.39 -8.23
CA THR A 110 -17.08 1.38 -7.52
C THR A 110 -17.19 2.69 -8.29
N LEU A 111 -16.11 3.13 -8.95
CA LEU A 111 -16.09 4.43 -9.65
C LEU A 111 -16.75 4.34 -11.04
N LYS A 112 -16.88 3.12 -11.59
CA LYS A 112 -17.38 2.85 -12.95
C LYS A 112 -16.55 3.50 -14.06
N GLN A 113 -15.38 4.02 -13.73
CA GLN A 113 -14.39 4.61 -14.63
C GLN A 113 -12.97 4.28 -14.14
N THR A 114 -11.94 4.70 -14.87
CA THR A 114 -10.54 4.50 -14.48
C THR A 114 -10.14 5.44 -13.35
N SER A 115 -9.17 5.02 -12.55
CA SER A 115 -8.67 5.83 -11.43
C SER A 115 -8.08 7.16 -11.91
N ALA A 116 -7.35 7.15 -13.02
CA ALA A 116 -6.77 8.35 -13.63
C ALA A 116 -7.85 9.33 -14.10
N LYS A 117 -8.95 8.83 -14.69
CA LYS A 117 -10.07 9.68 -15.11
C LYS A 117 -10.81 10.27 -13.91
N ALA A 118 -11.07 9.46 -12.87
CA ALA A 118 -11.69 9.95 -11.64
C ALA A 118 -10.84 11.01 -10.93
N ALA A 119 -9.51 10.94 -11.07
CA ALA A 119 -8.57 11.92 -10.53
C ALA A 119 -8.34 13.13 -11.46
N GLY A 120 -8.98 13.20 -12.63
CA GLY A 120 -8.80 14.29 -13.60
C GLY A 120 -7.45 14.29 -14.34
N LEU A 121 -6.73 13.16 -14.33
CA LEU A 121 -5.42 13.01 -14.99
C LEU A 121 -5.54 12.59 -16.47
N SER A 122 -6.71 12.13 -16.91
CA SER A 122 -6.94 11.76 -18.30
C SER A 122 -8.42 11.84 -18.67
N ASP A 123 -8.72 12.42 -19.82
CA ASP A 123 -10.11 12.57 -20.30
C ASP A 123 -10.61 11.33 -21.05
N ARG A 124 -9.68 10.50 -21.53
CA ARG A 124 -9.95 9.31 -22.35
C ARG A 124 -9.73 8.02 -21.59
N LEU A 125 -10.47 6.99 -21.98
CA LEU A 125 -10.17 5.61 -21.59
C LEU A 125 -9.01 5.11 -22.44
N TRP A 126 -7.99 4.52 -21.81
CA TRP A 126 -6.89 3.89 -22.53
C TRP A 126 -7.23 2.41 -22.73
N SER A 127 -7.05 1.91 -23.95
CA SER A 127 -7.18 0.49 -24.26
C SER A 127 -5.83 -0.22 -24.08
N MET A 128 -5.89 -1.54 -23.92
CA MET A 128 -4.72 -2.42 -23.92
C MET A 128 -4.42 -2.92 -25.33
#